data_AF-A0AAW2QSM8-F1
#
_entry.id   AF-A0AAW2QSM8-F1
#
_cell.length_a   1.000
_cell.length_b   1.000
_cell.length_c   1.000
_cell.angle_alpha   90.00
_cell.angle_beta   90.00
_cell.angle_gamma   90.00
#
_symmetry.space_group_name_H-M   'P 1'
#
loop_
_entity.id
_entity.type
_entity.pdbx_description
1 polymer ?
#
loop_
_entity_poly.entity_id
_entity_poly.type
_entity_poly.pdbx_seq_one_letter_code
_entity_poly.pdbx_strand_id
1 'polypeptide(L)'
;MIEFLPYYQKKSTGDDDLNEDSSENRSPASENGDTADKQDQLLLSAAICNGEDLGSFVRKAFASGKPETLLHHLKHFTKSKESEIEDVCRAHYQDFIVAVDDLRSLLSDVDSLKSSLSNSQNKLQNVAVPLLTSLDAYVEAKNKCSNIALAINSLNTCVQFMELCSRANFHLTKNNFYMALKCLDSIEMNFQDKTPSTTLKRMLEKQIPAIRAHIERKVSKEFGDWLVEIRIVSRNLGQLAIGQASAARQREEELRIKQRQAEEQSRLSLRDLFTH
;
A
#
# COMPACT_ATOMS: atom_id res chain seq x y z
N MET A 1 -10.79 -7.69 48.01
CA MET A 1 -11.32 -7.57 49.38
C MET A 1 -11.76 -8.97 49.80
N ILE A 2 -10.93 -9.64 50.59
CA ILE A 2 -11.25 -10.90 51.27
C ILE A 2 -10.77 -10.68 52.70
N GLU A 3 -11.67 -10.75 53.67
CA GLU A 3 -11.35 -10.53 55.07
C GLU A 3 -10.83 -11.82 55.69
N PHE A 4 -9.61 -11.80 56.21
CA PHE A 4 -9.13 -12.85 57.12
C PHE A 4 -9.56 -12.49 58.55
N LEU A 5 -10.51 -13.25 59.10
CA LEU A 5 -10.82 -13.18 60.53
C LEU A 5 -9.66 -13.75 61.36
N PRO A 6 -9.25 -13.10 62.46
CA PRO A 6 -8.18 -13.57 63.33
C PRO A 6 -8.66 -14.61 64.37
N TYR A 7 -7.69 -15.08 65.17
CA TYR A 7 -7.79 -16.01 66.31
C TYR A 7 -7.94 -17.51 66.00
N TYR A 8 -6.85 -18.24 66.28
CA TYR A 8 -6.87 -19.09 67.47
C TYR A 8 -5.56 -18.93 68.26
N GLN A 9 -5.67 -18.42 69.50
CA GLN A 9 -4.54 -18.26 70.42
C GLN A 9 -4.97 -18.81 71.78
N LYS A 10 -4.59 -20.05 72.09
CA LYS A 10 -4.95 -20.70 73.36
C LYS A 10 -3.73 -20.81 74.26
N LYS A 11 -3.86 -20.23 75.47
CA LYS A 11 -2.83 -20.15 76.51
C LYS A 11 -2.16 -21.50 76.78
N SER A 12 -0.84 -21.44 76.98
CA SER A 12 -0.16 -22.36 77.90
C SER A 12 -0.39 -21.90 79.35
N THR A 13 -0.60 -22.86 80.23
CA THR A 13 -0.51 -22.77 81.70
C THR A 13 -0.25 -24.20 82.16
N GLY A 14 0.86 -24.42 82.87
CA GLY A 14 1.25 -25.71 83.41
C GLY A 14 1.15 -25.79 84.93
N ASP A 15 1.63 -26.92 85.42
CA ASP A 15 2.25 -27.16 86.72
C ASP A 15 1.34 -27.28 87.96
N ASP A 16 1.29 -28.52 88.45
CA ASP A 16 1.43 -29.00 89.84
C ASP A 16 0.48 -28.52 90.96
N ASP A 17 -0.15 -29.50 91.65
CA ASP A 17 0.41 -29.96 92.94
C ASP A 17 -0.12 -31.35 93.43
N LEU A 18 0.83 -32.18 93.86
CA LEU A 18 0.88 -33.18 94.96
C LEU A 18 -0.35 -34.02 95.44
N ASN A 19 -0.08 -35.35 95.59
CA ASN A 19 -0.22 -36.26 96.76
C ASN A 19 -1.45 -36.17 97.72
N GLU A 20 -1.88 -37.19 98.49
CA GLU A 20 -1.48 -38.57 98.86
C GLU A 20 -2.77 -39.29 99.40
N ASP A 21 -2.91 -40.58 99.76
CA ASP A 21 -2.10 -41.81 99.87
C ASP A 21 -3.09 -43.04 99.81
N SER A 22 -2.61 -44.25 100.14
CA SER A 22 -3.30 -45.28 100.95
C SER A 22 -3.84 -46.53 100.25
N SER A 23 -2.87 -47.37 99.87
CA SER A 23 -2.73 -48.78 100.32
C SER A 23 -3.72 -49.88 99.89
N GLU A 24 -3.13 -51.03 99.51
CA GLU A 24 -3.70 -52.39 99.40
C GLU A 24 -4.82 -52.59 98.35
N ASN A 25 -4.69 -53.53 97.40
CA ASN A 25 -4.37 -54.94 97.63
C ASN A 25 -3.52 -55.54 96.49
N ARG A 26 -2.57 -56.42 96.81
CA ARG A 26 -1.63 -57.05 95.87
C ARG A 26 -2.10 -58.46 95.49
N SER A 27 -2.73 -58.62 94.32
CA SER A 27 -3.19 -59.91 93.78
C SER A 27 -2.52 -60.23 92.43
N PRO A 28 -1.78 -61.35 92.28
CA PRO A 28 -1.14 -61.70 91.01
C PRO A 28 -2.14 -62.40 90.07
N ALA A 29 -2.54 -61.74 88.98
CA ALA A 29 -3.51 -62.30 88.03
C ALA A 29 -3.24 -61.88 86.56
N SER A 30 -2.72 -62.84 85.77
CA SER A 30 -2.78 -62.90 84.30
C SER A 30 -2.11 -61.76 83.49
N GLU A 31 -0.82 -61.91 83.22
CA GLU A 31 -0.08 -61.17 82.18
C GLU A 31 -0.65 -61.39 80.74
N ASN A 32 -1.51 -62.40 80.57
CA ASN A 32 -2.15 -62.73 79.29
C ASN A 32 -3.32 -61.79 78.91
N GLY A 33 -3.87 -61.01 79.85
CA GLY A 33 -5.04 -60.15 79.58
C GLY A 33 -4.71 -58.91 78.76
N ASP A 34 -3.73 -58.13 79.24
CA ASP A 34 -3.28 -56.86 78.65
C ASP A 34 -2.74 -57.04 77.21
N THR A 35 -2.11 -58.18 76.93
CA THR A 35 -1.65 -58.54 75.57
C THR A 35 -2.81 -58.78 74.60
N ALA A 36 -3.92 -59.36 75.07
CA ALA A 36 -5.08 -59.66 74.22
C ALA A 36 -5.90 -58.40 73.90
N ASP A 37 -6.14 -57.53 74.88
CA ASP A 37 -6.87 -56.26 74.67
C ASP A 37 -6.06 -55.33 73.71
N LYS A 38 -4.72 -55.31 73.80
CA LYS A 38 -3.84 -54.61 72.83
C LYS A 38 -3.89 -55.20 71.42
N GLN A 39 -3.95 -56.53 71.28
CA GLN A 39 -4.10 -57.17 69.97
C GLN A 39 -5.46 -56.83 69.34
N ASP A 40 -6.54 -56.79 70.13
CA ASP A 40 -7.86 -56.34 69.65
C ASP A 40 -7.88 -54.85 69.29
N GLN A 41 -7.15 -53.99 70.01
CA GLN A 41 -6.97 -52.58 69.66
C GLN A 41 -6.27 -52.41 68.30
N LEU A 42 -5.21 -53.18 68.05
CA LEU A 42 -4.48 -53.16 66.78
C LEU A 42 -5.35 -53.68 65.63
N LEU A 43 -6.02 -54.83 65.80
CA LEU A 43 -6.94 -55.39 64.81
C LEU A 43 -8.09 -54.42 64.47
N LEU A 44 -8.67 -53.76 65.47
CA LEU A 44 -9.69 -52.73 65.27
C LEU A 44 -9.14 -51.53 64.48
N SER A 45 -7.92 -51.06 64.81
CA SER A 45 -7.30 -49.94 64.10
C SER A 45 -7.03 -50.25 62.62
N ALA A 46 -6.62 -51.49 62.31
CA ALA A 46 -6.42 -51.96 60.95
C ALA A 46 -7.77 -52.05 60.19
N ALA A 47 -8.79 -52.66 60.82
CA ALA A 47 -10.14 -52.75 60.25
C ALA A 47 -10.74 -51.37 59.91
N ILE A 48 -10.53 -50.36 60.76
CA ILE A 48 -10.99 -48.98 60.49
C ILE A 48 -10.20 -48.35 59.34
N CYS A 49 -8.86 -48.48 59.32
CA CYS A 49 -8.02 -47.98 58.22
C CYS A 49 -8.36 -48.64 56.87
N ASN A 50 -8.78 -49.90 56.87
CA ASN A 50 -9.16 -50.68 55.69
C ASN A 50 -10.63 -50.50 55.25
N GLY A 51 -11.49 -49.95 56.11
CA GLY A 51 -12.94 -49.79 55.85
C GLY A 51 -13.78 -51.06 56.04
N GLU A 52 -13.39 -51.95 56.96
CA GLU A 52 -14.02 -53.27 57.21
C GLU A 52 -15.26 -53.22 58.15
N ASP A 53 -16.06 -54.31 58.21
CA ASP A 53 -17.23 -54.40 59.10
C ASP A 53 -16.85 -54.44 60.59
N LEU A 54 -16.98 -53.29 61.25
CA LEU A 54 -16.85 -53.16 62.71
C LEU A 54 -17.92 -53.93 63.49
N GLY A 55 -19.01 -54.37 62.85
CA GLY A 55 -20.06 -55.16 63.47
C GLY A 55 -19.55 -56.45 64.11
N SER A 56 -18.45 -57.02 63.61
CA SER A 56 -17.76 -58.17 64.22
C SER A 56 -17.19 -57.83 65.61
N PHE A 57 -16.44 -56.71 65.71
CA PHE A 57 -15.88 -56.18 66.95
C PHE A 57 -16.96 -55.72 67.93
N VAL A 58 -18.02 -55.08 67.44
CA VAL A 58 -19.20 -54.69 68.25
C VAL A 58 -19.85 -55.93 68.87
N ARG A 59 -20.16 -56.96 68.06
CA ARG A 59 -20.73 -58.23 68.54
C ARG A 59 -19.82 -58.88 69.59
N LYS A 60 -18.50 -58.89 69.38
CA LYS A 60 -17.51 -59.42 70.34
C LYS A 60 -17.50 -58.65 71.68
N ALA A 61 -17.49 -57.32 71.65
CA ALA A 61 -17.40 -56.48 72.85
C ALA A 61 -18.67 -56.49 73.72
N PHE A 62 -19.85 -56.58 73.10
CA PHE A 62 -21.11 -56.76 73.84
C PHE A 62 -21.25 -58.19 74.38
N ALA A 63 -20.83 -59.23 73.62
CA ALA A 63 -20.87 -60.62 74.09
C ALA A 63 -19.87 -60.91 75.23
N SER A 64 -18.74 -60.17 75.31
CA SER A 64 -17.77 -60.27 76.41
C SER A 64 -18.13 -59.43 77.63
N GLY A 65 -19.22 -58.65 77.59
CA GLY A 65 -19.63 -57.75 78.68
C GLY A 65 -18.72 -56.52 78.87
N LYS A 66 -17.85 -56.20 77.90
CA LYS A 66 -16.90 -55.08 77.95
C LYS A 66 -17.11 -54.05 76.82
N PRO A 67 -18.28 -53.41 76.67
CA PRO A 67 -18.49 -52.39 75.64
C PRO A 67 -17.59 -51.16 75.83
N GLU A 68 -17.28 -50.80 77.09
CA GLU A 68 -16.39 -49.67 77.41
C GLU A 68 -14.96 -49.85 76.88
N THR A 69 -14.45 -51.08 76.80
CA THR A 69 -13.12 -51.36 76.23
C THR A 69 -13.08 -51.06 74.73
N LEU A 70 -14.12 -51.44 73.98
CA LEU A 70 -14.26 -51.07 72.56
C LEU A 70 -14.38 -49.55 72.38
N LEU A 71 -15.18 -48.90 73.22
CA LEU A 71 -15.36 -47.45 73.22
C LEU A 71 -14.06 -46.70 73.59
N HIS A 72 -13.24 -47.27 74.47
CA HIS A 72 -11.88 -46.77 74.78
C HIS A 72 -10.94 -46.92 73.57
N HIS A 73 -10.90 -48.09 72.93
CA HIS A 73 -10.07 -48.33 71.73
C HIS A 73 -10.46 -47.40 70.57
N LEU A 74 -11.76 -47.17 70.35
CA LEU A 74 -12.25 -46.22 69.35
C LEU A 74 -11.82 -44.77 69.69
N LYS A 75 -12.00 -44.31 70.94
CA LYS A 75 -11.53 -42.98 71.36
C LYS A 75 -10.01 -42.82 71.24
N HIS A 76 -9.24 -43.87 71.53
CA HIS A 76 -7.79 -43.88 71.33
C HIS A 76 -7.43 -43.79 69.84
N PHE A 77 -8.12 -44.53 68.97
CA PHE A 77 -7.91 -44.46 67.53
C PHE A 77 -8.20 -43.05 66.98
N THR A 78 -9.33 -42.45 67.37
CA THR A 78 -9.67 -41.06 66.98
C THR A 78 -8.57 -40.08 67.40
N LYS A 79 -8.15 -40.11 68.68
CA LYS A 79 -7.06 -39.24 69.17
C LYS A 79 -5.72 -39.49 68.46
N SER A 80 -5.41 -40.74 68.15
CA SER A 80 -4.18 -41.10 67.42
C SER A 80 -4.19 -40.53 66.00
N LYS A 81 -5.35 -40.56 65.31
CA LYS A 81 -5.49 -39.96 63.97
C LYS A 81 -5.60 -38.44 64.00
N GLU A 82 -6.16 -37.86 65.06
CA GLU A 82 -6.14 -36.41 65.31
C GLU A 82 -4.70 -35.90 65.48
N SER A 83 -3.86 -36.60 66.25
CA SER A 83 -2.42 -36.32 66.38
C SER A 83 -1.66 -36.51 65.07
N GLU A 84 -1.94 -37.57 64.31
CA GLU A 84 -1.31 -37.82 63.00
C GLU A 84 -1.62 -36.70 61.99
N ILE A 85 -2.85 -36.18 62.00
CA ILE A 85 -3.24 -35.01 61.20
C ILE A 85 -2.53 -33.74 61.69
N GLU A 86 -2.50 -33.50 63.01
CA GLU A 86 -1.75 -32.38 63.57
C GLU A 86 -0.28 -32.40 63.17
N ASP A 87 0.39 -33.56 63.22
CA ASP A 87 1.82 -33.66 62.92
C ASP A 87 2.12 -33.53 61.42
N VAL A 88 1.25 -34.02 60.53
CA VAL A 88 1.35 -33.74 59.08
C VAL A 88 1.15 -32.25 58.79
N CYS A 89 0.19 -31.58 59.45
CA CYS A 89 0.02 -30.13 59.35
C CYS A 89 1.22 -29.37 59.94
N ARG A 90 1.77 -29.82 61.07
CA ARG A 90 2.95 -29.26 61.76
C ARG A 90 4.22 -29.41 60.92
N ALA A 91 4.34 -30.47 60.12
CA ALA A 91 5.46 -30.68 59.20
C ALA A 91 5.42 -29.69 58.02
N HIS A 92 4.24 -29.42 57.44
CA HIS A 92 4.12 -28.75 56.13
C HIS A 92 3.52 -27.34 56.14
N TYR A 93 3.13 -26.76 57.28
CA TYR A 93 2.56 -25.41 57.31
C TYR A 93 3.53 -24.33 56.78
N GLN A 94 4.84 -24.50 56.95
CA GLN A 94 5.84 -23.57 56.41
C GLN A 94 5.91 -23.65 54.88
N ASP A 95 6.00 -24.87 54.33
CA ASP A 95 5.98 -25.12 52.88
C ASP A 95 4.72 -24.50 52.23
N PHE A 96 3.57 -24.66 52.87
CA PHE A 96 2.30 -24.09 52.41
C PHE A 96 2.29 -22.56 52.43
N ILE A 97 2.80 -21.93 53.49
CA ILE A 97 2.88 -20.46 53.57
C ILE A 97 3.81 -19.92 52.48
N VAL A 98 4.99 -20.53 52.28
CA VAL A 98 5.94 -20.14 51.22
C VAL A 98 5.30 -20.27 49.84
N ALA A 99 4.65 -21.39 49.54
CA ALA A 99 3.99 -21.59 48.24
C ALA A 99 2.85 -20.58 47.98
N VAL A 100 2.15 -20.11 49.01
CA VAL A 100 1.12 -19.06 48.91
C VAL A 100 1.74 -17.68 48.68
N ASP A 101 2.86 -17.36 49.33
CA ASP A 101 3.57 -16.09 49.13
C ASP A 101 4.31 -16.04 47.78
N ASP A 102 4.88 -17.15 47.30
CA ASP A 102 5.45 -17.27 45.96
C ASP A 102 4.38 -17.04 44.87
N LEU A 103 3.20 -17.65 45.02
CA LEU A 103 2.06 -17.42 44.13
C LEU A 103 1.60 -15.95 44.17
N ARG A 104 1.61 -15.32 45.35
CA ARG A 104 1.29 -13.89 45.52
C ARG A 104 2.33 -12.98 44.85
N SER A 105 3.61 -13.33 44.90
CA SER A 105 4.66 -12.62 44.17
C SER A 105 4.49 -12.76 42.67
N LEU A 106 4.29 -13.99 42.18
CA LEU A 106 4.09 -14.29 40.75
C LEU A 106 2.90 -13.51 40.16
N LEU A 107 1.79 -13.36 40.91
CA LEU A 107 0.65 -12.54 40.50
C LEU A 107 1.02 -11.05 40.37
N SER A 108 1.82 -10.52 41.31
CA SER A 108 2.33 -9.14 41.25
C SER A 108 3.25 -8.94 40.04
N ASP A 109 4.13 -9.90 39.75
CA ASP A 109 5.03 -9.85 38.58
C ASP A 109 4.27 -9.92 37.26
N VAL A 110 3.20 -10.72 37.19
CA VAL A 110 2.29 -10.80 36.03
C VAL A 110 1.56 -9.49 35.77
N ASP A 111 1.01 -8.83 36.81
CA ASP A 111 0.37 -7.51 36.64
C ASP A 111 1.38 -6.40 36.31
N SER A 112 2.61 -6.48 36.81
CA SER A 112 3.73 -5.59 36.44
C SER A 112 4.13 -5.76 34.96
N LEU A 113 4.26 -7.00 34.50
CA LEU A 113 4.55 -7.34 33.10
C LEU A 113 3.43 -6.87 32.15
N LYS A 114 2.17 -7.13 32.52
CA LYS A 114 0.95 -6.68 31.80
C LYS A 114 0.89 -5.15 31.69
N SER A 115 1.22 -4.44 32.76
CA SER A 115 1.32 -2.97 32.77
C SER A 115 2.44 -2.47 31.85
N SER A 116 3.60 -3.14 31.88
CA SER A 116 4.76 -2.83 31.04
C SER A 116 4.50 -3.08 29.54
N LEU A 117 3.77 -4.16 29.22
CA LEU A 117 3.31 -4.47 27.87
C LEU A 117 2.31 -3.42 27.36
N SER A 118 1.32 -3.04 28.18
CA SER A 118 0.35 -1.99 27.84
C SER A 118 1.02 -0.63 27.59
N ASN A 119 1.98 -0.24 28.44
CA ASN A 119 2.80 0.96 28.25
C ASN A 119 3.58 0.92 26.91
N SER A 120 4.16 -0.23 26.58
CA SER A 120 4.91 -0.43 25.34
C SER A 120 4.01 -0.36 24.10
N GLN A 121 2.82 -0.98 24.16
CA GLN A 121 1.82 -0.88 23.10
C GLN A 121 1.33 0.56 22.91
N ASN A 122 1.04 1.29 23.99
CA ASN A 122 0.62 2.69 23.90
C ASN A 122 1.71 3.57 23.26
N LYS A 123 2.98 3.38 23.65
CA LYS A 123 4.12 4.06 23.02
C LYS A 123 4.24 3.75 21.53
N LEU A 124 4.07 2.47 21.14
CA LEU A 124 4.10 2.05 19.74
C LEU A 124 2.96 2.71 18.92
N GLN A 125 1.72 2.68 19.43
CA GLN A 125 0.58 3.30 18.75
C GLN A 125 0.73 4.81 18.60
N ASN A 126 1.22 5.50 19.65
CA ASN A 126 1.47 6.94 19.63
C ASN A 126 2.50 7.39 18.59
N VAL A 127 3.39 6.50 18.14
CA VAL A 127 4.36 6.77 17.05
C VAL A 127 3.86 6.27 15.71
N ALA A 128 3.26 5.07 15.68
CA ALA A 128 2.82 4.42 14.45
C ALA A 128 1.64 5.13 13.78
N VAL A 129 0.64 5.60 14.55
CA VAL A 129 -0.56 6.24 13.98
C VAL A 129 -0.23 7.56 13.28
N PRO A 130 0.51 8.53 13.88
CA PRO A 130 0.92 9.74 13.17
C PRO A 130 1.84 9.47 11.97
N LEU A 131 2.70 8.46 12.05
CA LEU A 131 3.58 8.06 10.96
C LEU A 131 2.79 7.52 9.75
N LEU A 132 1.77 6.69 9.99
CA LEU A 132 0.86 6.21 8.94
C LEU A 132 0.09 7.37 8.30
N THR A 133 -0.50 8.27 9.09
CA THR A 133 -1.19 9.47 8.55
C THR A 133 -0.25 10.35 7.72
N SER A 134 1.01 10.51 8.15
CA SER A 134 2.02 11.24 7.38
C SER A 134 2.44 10.52 6.08
N LEU A 135 2.42 9.18 6.07
CA LEU A 135 2.71 8.38 4.88
C LEU A 135 1.57 8.46 3.87
N ASP A 136 0.32 8.36 4.31
CA ASP A 136 -0.87 8.52 3.45
C ASP A 136 -0.90 9.90 2.79
N ALA A 137 -0.67 10.97 3.58
CA ALA A 137 -0.56 12.34 3.07
C ALA A 137 0.58 12.50 2.05
N TYR A 138 1.73 11.85 2.27
CA TYR A 138 2.85 11.85 1.32
C TYR A 138 2.54 11.09 0.03
N VAL A 139 1.86 9.94 0.10
CA VAL A 139 1.41 9.17 -1.07
C VAL A 139 0.38 9.97 -1.88
N GLU A 140 -0.57 10.61 -1.23
CA GLU A 140 -1.55 11.48 -1.88
C GLU A 140 -0.88 12.70 -2.55
N ALA A 141 0.07 13.35 -1.87
CA ALA A 141 0.86 14.44 -2.42
C ALA A 141 1.70 13.99 -3.64
N LYS A 142 2.33 12.80 -3.57
CA LYS A 142 3.08 12.22 -4.70
C LYS A 142 2.16 11.96 -5.90
N ASN A 143 0.95 11.45 -5.68
CA ASN A 143 -0.04 11.25 -6.73
C ASN A 143 -0.48 12.58 -7.37
N LYS A 144 -0.75 13.61 -6.54
CA LYS A 144 -1.03 14.98 -7.01
C LYS A 144 0.09 15.53 -7.87
N CYS A 145 1.35 15.41 -7.44
CA CYS A 145 2.53 15.81 -8.22
C CYS A 145 2.67 15.06 -9.55
N SER A 146 2.39 13.75 -9.57
CA SER A 146 2.37 12.94 -10.81
C SER A 146 1.32 13.45 -11.80
N ASN A 147 0.11 13.71 -11.32
CA ASN A 147 -0.98 14.23 -12.16
C ASN A 147 -0.70 15.65 -12.67
N ILE A 148 -0.06 16.49 -11.86
CA ILE A 148 0.41 17.83 -12.28
C ILE A 148 1.49 17.72 -13.36
N ALA A 149 2.46 16.80 -13.24
CA ALA A 149 3.48 16.58 -14.25
C ALA A 149 2.89 16.10 -15.59
N LEU A 150 1.91 15.18 -15.55
CA LEU A 150 1.17 14.75 -16.74
C LEU A 150 0.39 15.91 -17.39
N ALA A 151 -0.28 16.74 -16.59
CA ALA A 151 -1.00 17.92 -17.06
C ALA A 151 -0.07 18.96 -17.71
N ILE A 152 1.11 19.22 -17.12
CA ILE A 152 2.14 20.11 -17.69
C ILE A 152 2.64 19.55 -19.03
N ASN A 153 2.92 18.26 -19.13
CA ASN A 153 3.36 17.64 -20.38
C ASN A 153 2.29 17.71 -21.49
N SER A 154 1.02 17.48 -21.13
CA SER A 154 -0.12 17.67 -22.04
C SER A 154 -0.28 19.14 -22.46
N LEU A 155 -0.11 20.10 -21.54
CA LEU A 155 -0.20 21.52 -21.85
C LEU A 155 0.93 21.96 -22.80
N ASN A 156 2.17 21.51 -22.57
CA ASN A 156 3.30 21.78 -23.47
C ASN A 156 3.05 21.23 -24.89
N THR A 157 2.44 20.05 -24.99
CA THR A 157 2.02 19.45 -26.26
C THR A 157 0.95 20.32 -26.96
N CYS A 158 -0.03 20.83 -26.22
CA CYS A 158 -1.04 21.76 -26.73
C CYS A 158 -0.45 23.12 -27.15
N VAL A 159 0.57 23.63 -26.45
CA VAL A 159 1.26 24.89 -26.81
C VAL A 159 2.01 24.72 -28.14
N GLN A 160 2.81 23.66 -28.29
CA GLN A 160 3.52 23.36 -29.54
C GLN A 160 2.55 23.17 -30.72
N PHE A 161 1.40 22.51 -30.47
CA PHE A 161 0.33 22.37 -31.44
C PHE A 161 -0.23 23.72 -31.90
N MET A 162 -0.61 24.59 -30.96
CA MET A 162 -1.15 25.92 -31.26
C MET A 162 -0.14 26.83 -31.96
N GLU A 163 1.16 26.74 -31.62
CA GLU A 163 2.22 27.49 -32.30
C GLU A 163 2.31 27.10 -33.78
N LEU A 164 2.30 25.79 -34.10
CA LEU A 164 2.33 25.31 -35.48
C LEU A 164 1.08 25.71 -36.26
N CYS A 165 -0.11 25.63 -35.64
CA CYS A 165 -1.35 26.11 -36.26
C CYS A 165 -1.32 27.63 -36.52
N SER A 166 -0.80 28.41 -35.58
CA SER A 166 -0.63 29.87 -35.73
C SER A 166 0.35 30.20 -36.87
N ARG A 167 1.48 29.49 -36.94
CA ARG A 167 2.48 29.65 -38.01
C ARG A 167 1.94 29.25 -39.39
N ALA A 168 1.16 28.17 -39.47
CA ALA A 168 0.47 27.78 -40.70
C ALA A 168 -0.52 28.86 -41.16
N ASN A 169 -1.32 29.42 -40.24
CA ASN A 169 -2.25 30.52 -40.53
C ASN A 169 -1.53 31.79 -41.01
N PHE A 170 -0.41 32.16 -40.38
CA PHE A 170 0.44 33.28 -40.79
C PHE A 170 0.97 33.11 -42.23
N HIS A 171 1.43 31.90 -42.59
CA HIS A 171 1.88 31.61 -43.95
C HIS A 171 0.73 31.63 -44.97
N LEU A 172 -0.46 31.12 -44.61
CA LEU A 172 -1.68 31.24 -45.42
C LEU A 172 -2.05 32.70 -45.69
N THR A 173 -2.08 33.54 -44.65
CA THR A 173 -2.40 34.99 -44.78
C THR A 173 -1.40 35.72 -45.66
N LYS A 174 -0.12 35.30 -45.67
CA LYS A 174 0.93 35.87 -46.52
C LYS A 174 1.06 35.22 -47.91
N ASN A 175 0.11 34.38 -48.34
CA ASN A 175 0.16 33.59 -49.58
C ASN A 175 1.44 32.72 -49.74
N ASN A 176 2.17 32.43 -48.65
CA ASN A 176 3.34 31.55 -48.70
C ASN A 176 2.88 30.09 -48.58
N PHE A 177 2.26 29.61 -49.64
CA PHE A 177 1.60 28.30 -49.70
C PHE A 177 2.55 27.13 -49.42
N TYR A 178 3.79 27.21 -49.88
CA TYR A 178 4.80 26.19 -49.60
C TYR A 178 5.12 26.07 -48.09
N MET A 179 5.34 27.19 -47.40
CA MET A 179 5.60 27.16 -45.95
C MET A 179 4.35 26.84 -45.13
N ALA A 180 3.15 27.19 -45.62
CA ALA A 180 1.89 26.78 -45.03
C ALA A 180 1.71 25.25 -45.09
N LEU A 181 1.91 24.64 -46.27
CA LEU A 181 1.88 23.18 -46.45
C LEU A 181 2.92 22.50 -45.56
N LYS A 182 4.17 22.96 -45.55
CA LYS A 182 5.23 22.40 -44.70
C LYS A 182 4.90 22.46 -43.20
N CYS A 183 4.21 23.51 -42.73
CA CYS A 183 3.72 23.56 -41.35
C CYS A 183 2.57 22.56 -41.12
N LEU A 184 1.71 22.35 -42.11
CA LEU A 184 0.61 21.38 -42.07
C LEU A 184 1.13 19.93 -42.02
N ASP A 185 2.12 19.60 -42.85
CA ASP A 185 2.85 18.31 -42.82
C ASP A 185 3.49 18.08 -41.45
N SER A 186 4.07 19.15 -40.86
CA SER A 186 4.68 19.10 -39.53
C SER A 186 3.66 18.84 -38.41
N ILE A 187 2.43 19.32 -38.55
CA ILE A 187 1.33 19.04 -37.62
C ILE A 187 0.88 17.58 -37.78
N GLU A 188 0.69 17.13 -39.01
CA GLU A 188 0.26 15.76 -39.34
C GLU A 188 1.23 14.74 -38.73
N MET A 189 2.52 14.80 -39.08
CA MET A 189 3.53 13.86 -38.59
C MET A 189 3.77 13.88 -37.07
N ASN A 190 3.53 15.01 -36.39
CA ASN A 190 3.78 15.09 -34.95
C ASN A 190 2.57 14.76 -34.08
N PHE A 191 1.34 15.01 -34.56
CA PHE A 191 0.15 14.99 -33.72
C PHE A 191 -0.88 13.93 -34.13
N GLN A 192 -0.80 13.33 -35.32
CA GLN A 192 -1.80 12.35 -35.78
C GLN A 192 -1.87 11.09 -34.89
N ASP A 193 -0.72 10.60 -34.38
CA ASP A 193 -0.67 9.42 -33.50
C ASP A 193 -0.35 9.73 -32.03
N LYS A 194 0.30 10.86 -31.74
CA LYS A 194 0.71 11.24 -30.37
C LYS A 194 -0.39 11.95 -29.57
N THR A 195 -1.51 12.33 -30.20
CA THR A 195 -2.57 13.12 -29.53
C THR A 195 -3.58 12.22 -28.83
N PRO A 196 -3.70 12.25 -27.49
CA PRO A 196 -4.68 11.43 -26.76
C PRO A 196 -6.13 11.94 -26.92
N SER A 197 -6.33 13.18 -27.37
CA SER A 197 -7.65 13.76 -27.59
C SER A 197 -8.23 13.35 -28.95
N THR A 198 -9.22 12.46 -28.93
CA THR A 198 -9.98 12.03 -30.11
C THR A 198 -10.68 13.20 -30.82
N THR A 199 -11.04 14.26 -30.09
CA THR A 199 -11.61 15.50 -30.65
C THR A 199 -10.57 16.28 -31.48
N LEU A 200 -9.34 16.43 -30.97
CA LEU A 200 -8.27 17.10 -31.73
C LEU A 200 -7.85 16.29 -32.95
N LYS A 201 -7.73 14.96 -32.82
CA LYS A 201 -7.45 14.07 -33.97
C LYS A 201 -8.52 14.20 -35.06
N ARG A 202 -9.81 14.12 -34.70
CA ARG A 202 -10.95 14.31 -35.63
C ARG A 202 -11.01 15.70 -36.25
N MET A 203 -10.55 16.73 -35.53
CA MET A 203 -10.42 18.09 -36.08
C MET A 203 -9.33 18.13 -37.16
N LEU A 204 -8.15 17.55 -36.90
CA LEU A 204 -7.04 17.52 -37.86
C LEU A 204 -7.39 16.73 -39.13
N GLU A 205 -7.98 15.55 -38.97
CA GLU A 205 -8.45 14.69 -40.07
C GLU A 205 -9.41 15.40 -41.04
N LYS A 206 -10.12 16.44 -40.57
CA LYS A 206 -11.00 17.28 -41.41
C LYS A 206 -10.35 18.57 -41.91
N GLN A 207 -9.65 19.28 -41.02
CA GLN A 207 -9.13 20.61 -41.34
C GLN A 207 -7.86 20.56 -42.21
N ILE A 208 -7.01 19.53 -42.08
CA ILE A 208 -5.82 19.39 -42.92
C ILE A 208 -6.20 19.25 -44.41
N PRO A 209 -7.07 18.29 -44.84
CA PRO A 209 -7.50 18.21 -46.24
C PRO A 209 -8.20 19.48 -46.74
N ALA A 210 -9.04 20.11 -45.90
CA ALA A 210 -9.74 21.34 -46.27
C ALA A 210 -8.78 22.52 -46.54
N ILE A 211 -7.70 22.63 -45.77
CA ILE A 211 -6.64 23.64 -46.00
C ILE A 211 -5.83 23.31 -47.25
N ARG A 212 -5.41 22.04 -47.45
CA ARG A 212 -4.69 21.62 -48.67
C ARG A 212 -5.51 21.96 -49.93
N ALA A 213 -6.79 21.59 -49.95
CA ALA A 213 -7.70 21.88 -51.06
C ALA A 213 -8.05 23.39 -51.22
N HIS A 214 -7.89 24.22 -50.19
CA HIS A 214 -7.97 25.68 -50.33
C HIS A 214 -6.72 26.25 -51.01
N ILE A 215 -5.54 25.82 -50.57
CA ILE A 215 -4.25 26.21 -51.16
C ILE A 215 -4.21 25.83 -52.64
N GLU A 216 -4.55 24.58 -52.96
CA GLU A 216 -4.58 24.06 -54.33
C GLU A 216 -5.43 24.93 -55.26
N ARG A 217 -6.70 25.19 -54.91
CA ARG A 217 -7.59 26.04 -55.72
C ARG A 217 -7.06 27.45 -55.90
N LYS A 218 -6.37 28.01 -54.90
CA LYS A 218 -5.80 29.36 -54.97
C LYS A 218 -4.58 29.41 -55.89
N VAL A 219 -3.65 28.45 -55.75
CA VAL A 219 -2.49 28.31 -56.63
C VAL A 219 -2.91 28.04 -58.08
N SER A 220 -3.87 27.13 -58.30
CA SER A 220 -4.40 26.85 -59.64
C SER A 220 -5.07 28.07 -60.28
N LYS A 221 -5.73 28.93 -59.48
CA LYS A 221 -6.29 30.19 -60.00
C LYS A 221 -5.18 31.20 -60.33
N GLU A 222 -4.27 31.46 -59.40
CA GLU A 222 -3.17 32.43 -59.61
C GLU A 222 -2.27 32.04 -60.80
N PHE A 223 -2.03 30.74 -61.00
CA PHE A 223 -1.34 30.22 -62.19
C PHE A 223 -2.18 30.36 -63.47
N GLY A 224 -3.50 30.13 -63.41
CA GLY A 224 -4.41 30.34 -64.54
C GLY A 224 -4.51 31.80 -64.99
N ASP A 225 -4.62 32.73 -64.03
CA ASP A 225 -4.61 34.17 -64.26
C ASP A 225 -3.27 34.60 -64.91
N TRP A 226 -2.14 34.11 -64.39
CA TRP A 226 -0.81 34.35 -64.98
C TRP A 226 -0.66 33.79 -66.40
N LEU A 227 -1.22 32.61 -66.69
CA LEU A 227 -1.22 32.01 -68.03
C LEU A 227 -2.04 32.83 -69.06
N VAL A 228 -3.00 33.64 -68.61
CA VAL A 228 -3.71 34.61 -69.46
C VAL A 228 -2.85 35.87 -69.67
N GLU A 229 -2.24 36.40 -68.60
CA GLU A 229 -1.38 37.59 -68.68
C GLU A 229 -0.16 37.37 -69.59
N ILE A 230 0.60 36.28 -69.38
CA ILE A 230 1.79 35.97 -70.17
C ILE A 230 1.47 35.74 -71.65
N ARG A 231 0.25 35.28 -71.98
CA ARG A 231 -0.23 35.16 -73.36
C ARG A 231 -0.42 36.53 -74.02
N ILE A 232 -0.93 37.52 -73.28
CA ILE A 232 -1.10 38.90 -73.77
C ILE A 232 0.28 39.54 -73.99
N VAL A 233 1.17 39.44 -72.99
CA VAL A 233 2.56 39.94 -73.09
C VAL A 233 3.31 39.30 -74.26
N SER A 234 3.23 37.98 -74.41
CA SER A 234 3.89 37.26 -75.51
C SER A 234 3.33 37.66 -76.89
N ARG A 235 2.02 37.91 -77.01
CA ARG A 235 1.43 38.39 -78.27
C ARG A 235 1.95 39.78 -78.63
N ASN A 236 2.01 40.69 -77.66
CA ASN A 236 2.49 42.05 -77.86
C ASN A 236 3.98 42.07 -78.23
N LEU A 237 4.81 41.26 -77.55
CA LEU A 237 6.22 41.07 -77.88
C LEU A 237 6.41 40.50 -79.29
N GLY A 238 5.60 39.50 -79.66
CA GLY A 238 5.60 38.92 -81.01
C GLY A 238 5.22 39.93 -82.10
N GLN A 239 4.20 40.77 -81.87
CA GLN A 239 3.84 41.86 -82.78
C GLN A 239 4.98 42.88 -82.92
N LEU A 240 5.67 43.23 -81.82
CA LEU A 240 6.81 44.14 -81.85
C LEU A 240 7.98 43.57 -82.66
N ALA A 241 8.32 42.30 -82.44
CA ALA A 241 9.39 41.60 -83.15
C ALA A 241 9.09 41.47 -84.66
N ILE A 242 7.85 41.13 -85.02
CA ILE A 242 7.40 41.07 -86.42
C ILE A 242 7.50 42.46 -87.08
N GLY A 243 7.10 43.53 -86.37
CA GLY A 243 7.18 44.90 -86.85
C GLY A 243 8.62 45.39 -87.06
N GLN A 244 9.54 45.07 -86.14
CA GLN A 244 10.96 45.39 -86.32
C GLN A 244 11.57 44.61 -87.48
N ALA A 245 11.23 43.32 -87.63
CA ALA A 245 11.72 42.48 -88.73
C ALA A 245 11.14 42.88 -90.10
N SER A 246 9.88 43.33 -90.19
CA SER A 246 9.33 43.87 -91.44
C SER A 246 9.97 45.21 -91.80
N ALA A 247 10.11 46.14 -90.84
CA ALA A 247 10.77 47.42 -91.06
C ALA A 247 12.26 47.30 -91.39
N ALA A 248 12.95 46.24 -90.92
CA ALA A 248 14.31 45.92 -91.35
C ALA A 248 14.35 45.45 -92.81
N ARG A 249 13.50 44.48 -93.20
CA ARG A 249 13.41 44.00 -94.59
C ARG A 249 12.98 45.07 -95.59
N GLN A 250 12.09 45.99 -95.20
CA GLN A 250 11.70 47.12 -96.03
C GLN A 250 12.89 48.05 -96.32
N ARG A 251 13.70 48.37 -95.30
CA ARG A 251 14.94 49.16 -95.49
C ARG A 251 15.97 48.43 -96.34
N GLU A 252 16.10 47.11 -96.19
CA GLU A 252 16.98 46.27 -97.01
C GLU A 252 16.56 46.29 -98.49
N GLU A 253 15.25 46.17 -98.77
CA GLU A 253 14.73 46.18 -100.15
C GLU A 253 14.75 47.59 -100.76
N GLU A 254 14.48 48.65 -99.99
CA GLU A 254 14.70 50.04 -100.44
C GLU A 254 16.16 50.27 -100.87
N LEU A 255 17.12 49.73 -100.12
CA LEU A 255 18.54 49.81 -100.49
C LEU A 255 18.82 49.02 -101.78
N ARG A 256 18.24 47.81 -101.95
CA ARG A 256 18.34 47.06 -103.22
C ARG A 256 17.68 47.76 -104.40
N ILE A 257 16.60 48.51 -104.19
CA ILE A 257 15.92 49.29 -105.25
C ILE A 257 16.79 50.50 -105.62
N LYS A 258 17.27 51.26 -104.64
CA LYS A 258 18.20 52.40 -104.85
C LYS A 258 19.49 51.96 -105.54
N GLN A 259 20.03 50.79 -105.18
CA GLN A 259 21.21 50.24 -105.84
C GLN A 259 20.91 49.85 -107.31
N ARG A 260 19.82 49.13 -107.60
CA ARG A 260 19.42 48.82 -108.98
C ARG A 260 19.20 50.09 -109.82
N GLN A 261 18.59 51.12 -109.25
CA GLN A 261 18.42 52.41 -109.93
C GLN A 261 19.76 53.12 -110.20
N ALA A 262 20.73 53.05 -109.28
CA ALA A 262 22.06 53.59 -109.50
C ALA A 262 22.84 52.80 -110.57
N GLU A 263 22.69 51.47 -110.60
CA GLU A 263 23.24 50.60 -111.64
C GLU A 263 22.62 50.88 -113.02
N GLU A 264 21.30 51.09 -113.10
CA GLU A 264 20.61 51.49 -114.33
C GLU A 264 21.01 52.89 -114.81
N GLN A 265 21.09 53.87 -113.91
CA GLN A 265 21.60 55.21 -114.25
C GLN A 265 23.05 55.16 -114.73
N SER A 266 23.90 54.37 -114.09
CA SER A 266 25.30 54.18 -114.52
C SER A 266 25.40 53.53 -115.90
N ARG A 267 24.49 52.61 -116.24
CA ARG A 267 24.40 51.99 -117.57
C ARG A 267 23.85 52.93 -118.64
N LEU A 268 22.98 53.87 -118.28
CA LEU A 268 22.52 54.93 -119.17
C LEU A 268 23.65 55.95 -119.43
N SER A 269 24.30 56.47 -118.40
CA SER A 269 25.42 57.41 -118.56
C SER A 269 26.61 56.81 -119.31
N LEU A 270 26.88 55.50 -119.15
CA LEU A 270 27.86 54.79 -119.98
C LEU A 270 27.44 54.69 -121.45
N ARG A 271 26.13 54.54 -121.73
CA ARG A 271 25.61 54.46 -123.10
C ARG A 271 25.69 55.81 -123.80
N ASP A 272 25.38 56.89 -123.10
CA ASP A 272 25.48 58.26 -123.63
C ASP A 272 26.94 58.65 -123.93
N LEU A 273 27.90 58.13 -123.15
CA LEU A 273 29.34 58.30 -123.37
C LEU A 273 29.87 57.59 -124.63
N PHE A 274 29.11 56.67 -125.22
CA PHE A 274 29.44 55.99 -126.49
C PHE A 274 28.66 56.53 -127.71
N THR A 275 27.95 57.65 -127.56
CA THR A 275 27.16 58.29 -128.64
C THR A 275 27.66 59.67 -129.05
N HIS A 276 28.98 59.91 -128.90
CA HIS A 276 29.68 61.12 -129.33
C HIS A 276 30.99 60.79 -130.05
#